data_AF-A0A179DCM6-F1
#
_entry.id   AF-A0A179DCM6-F1
#
_cell.length_a   1.000
_cell.length_b   1.000
_cell.length_c   1.000
_cell.angle_alpha   90.00
_cell.angle_beta   90.00
_cell.angle_gamma   90.00
#
_symmetry.space_group_name_H-M   'P 1'
#
loop_
_entity.id
_entity.type
_entity.pdbx_description
1 polymer ?
#
loop_
_entity_poly.entity_id
_entity_poly.type
_entity_poly.pdbx_seq_one_letter_code
_entity_poly.pdbx_strand_id
1 'polypeptide(L)'
;MLENKNIFNPFVLLFLVQLPIEISKFIIGPWILLDEGILDKFYNFAILMQNLGLFAELILLLFAARIAKKYTLASSLLNSPINPVKMLRVAFAFYLFFLIFFILLSSHSFGIVNWIKNPRQGYQYYREGVGFLWVFSISCLSISWTLCCLFYKKIFKLFLIFPLFSISAFLLGSKGIVLDFFIFLFLILILRKYKYTKQLVWTGTPILIIFVLINFFGNLQDASFSELFSYFDHFPNGAMYYKAYFNNEIPLYNGKIFITDFWNLVPRGFYPNKPFVYGVTYINEYFWPGAAELSHTPAFGGQVNYFGDFGIIGVFLLNFLNPLKFASYFFLCQLLKHYSFNKVTKNQIILLLFLFFLAPAFLFSLSFPLNLIFFIICMSILIFINKLKLKS
;
A
#
# COMPACT_ATOMS: atom_id res chain seq x y z
N MET A 1 -11.90 18.58 -13.31
CA MET A 1 -10.77 18.08 -12.48
C MET A 1 -10.06 16.87 -13.11
N LEU A 2 -10.63 16.25 -14.15
CA LEU A 2 -9.90 15.47 -15.16
C LEU A 2 -10.45 15.88 -16.54
N GLU A 3 -9.83 16.86 -17.21
CA GLU A 3 -10.17 17.21 -18.61
C GLU A 3 -9.53 16.25 -19.62
N ASN A 4 -8.95 15.15 -19.15
CA ASN A 4 -8.40 14.14 -20.03
C ASN A 4 -9.52 13.18 -20.43
N LYS A 5 -10.23 13.48 -21.53
CA LYS A 5 -11.27 12.62 -22.14
C LYS A 5 -10.75 11.27 -22.65
N ASN A 6 -9.50 10.90 -22.34
CA ASN A 6 -8.93 9.60 -22.67
C ASN A 6 -9.35 8.59 -21.60
N ILE A 7 -10.07 7.56 -22.03
CA ILE A 7 -10.43 6.35 -21.24
C ILE A 7 -9.17 5.73 -20.56
N PHE A 8 -7.99 5.94 -21.14
CA PHE A 8 -6.69 5.55 -20.58
C PHE A 8 -6.17 6.58 -19.56
N ASN A 9 -6.75 6.56 -18.37
CA ASN A 9 -6.24 7.25 -17.18
C ASN A 9 -5.50 6.25 -16.27
N PRO A 10 -4.38 6.61 -15.62
CA PRO A 10 -3.70 5.74 -14.64
C PRO A 10 -4.61 5.08 -13.61
N PHE A 11 -5.67 5.76 -13.17
CA PHE A 11 -6.64 5.19 -12.21
C PHE A 11 -7.46 4.04 -12.80
N VAL A 12 -7.80 4.09 -14.09
CA VAL A 12 -8.53 3.01 -14.78
C VAL A 12 -7.63 1.78 -14.93
N LEU A 13 -6.33 1.98 -15.21
CA LEU A 13 -5.39 0.87 -15.28
C LEU A 13 -5.25 0.16 -13.92
N LEU A 14 -5.06 0.93 -12.85
CA LEU A 14 -4.97 0.39 -11.49
C LEU A 14 -6.23 -0.41 -11.13
N PHE A 15 -7.40 0.15 -11.43
CA PHE A 15 -8.68 -0.53 -11.23
C PHE A 15 -8.76 -1.84 -12.01
N LEU A 16 -8.43 -1.84 -13.31
CA LEU A 16 -8.50 -3.05 -14.14
C LEU A 16 -7.56 -4.16 -13.68
N VAL A 17 -6.36 -3.80 -13.20
CA VAL A 17 -5.39 -4.79 -12.68
C VAL A 17 -5.86 -5.37 -11.33
N GLN A 18 -6.53 -4.57 -10.50
CA GLN A 18 -7.04 -5.01 -9.20
C GLN A 18 -8.39 -5.73 -9.29
N LEU A 19 -9.15 -5.50 -10.35
CA LEU A 19 -10.52 -6.02 -10.52
C LEU A 19 -10.64 -7.54 -10.28
N PRO A 20 -9.74 -8.41 -10.79
CA PRO A 20 -9.83 -9.85 -10.50
C PRO A 20 -9.71 -10.16 -9.00
N ILE A 21 -8.84 -9.46 -8.29
CA ILE A 21 -8.64 -9.63 -6.84
C ILE A 21 -9.89 -9.16 -6.08
N GLU A 22 -10.45 -8.01 -6.47
CA GLU A 22 -11.67 -7.50 -5.84
C GLU A 22 -12.88 -8.41 -6.13
N ILE A 23 -13.03 -8.94 -7.35
CA ILE A 23 -14.06 -9.94 -7.67
C ILE A 23 -13.88 -11.19 -6.80
N SER A 24 -12.66 -11.68 -6.64
CA SER A 24 -12.40 -12.82 -5.76
C SER A 24 -12.75 -12.52 -4.31
N LYS A 25 -12.44 -11.32 -3.82
CA LYS A 25 -12.72 -10.90 -2.43
C LYS A 25 -14.20 -10.68 -2.12
N PHE A 26 -14.95 -10.12 -3.07
CA PHE A 26 -16.35 -9.72 -2.88
C PHE A 26 -17.38 -10.69 -3.47
N ILE A 27 -16.96 -11.64 -4.30
CA ILE A 27 -17.91 -12.54 -4.97
C ILE A 27 -17.47 -13.98 -4.80
N ILE A 28 -16.30 -14.34 -5.35
CA ILE A 28 -15.91 -15.76 -5.47
C ILE A 28 -15.58 -16.37 -4.10
N GLY A 29 -14.81 -15.67 -3.27
CA GLY A 29 -14.47 -16.11 -1.91
C GLY A 29 -15.71 -16.34 -1.05
N PRO A 30 -16.57 -15.33 -0.85
CA PRO A 30 -17.82 -15.50 -0.10
C PRO A 30 -18.74 -16.58 -0.67
N TRP A 31 -18.83 -16.75 -2.00
CA TRP A 31 -19.61 -17.84 -2.62
C TRP A 31 -19.13 -19.21 -2.13
N ILE A 32 -17.82 -19.42 -2.09
CA ILE A 32 -17.22 -20.73 -1.78
C ILE A 32 -17.13 -20.98 -0.27
N LEU A 33 -16.86 -19.93 0.52
CA LEU A 33 -16.55 -20.06 1.95
C LEU A 33 -17.78 -20.00 2.87
N LEU A 34 -18.93 -19.53 2.40
CA LEU A 34 -20.15 -19.42 3.19
C LEU A 34 -21.20 -20.43 2.71
N ASP A 35 -21.94 -21.03 3.65
CA ASP A 35 -22.96 -22.04 3.33
C ASP A 35 -24.06 -21.49 2.40
N GLU A 36 -24.51 -20.24 2.64
CA GLU A 36 -25.47 -19.53 1.78
C GLU A 36 -24.78 -18.66 0.71
N GLY A 37 -23.45 -18.76 0.60
CA GLY A 37 -22.64 -18.00 -0.33
C GLY A 37 -22.82 -16.47 -0.19
N ILE A 38 -22.95 -15.78 -1.32
CA ILE A 38 -23.20 -14.33 -1.37
C ILE A 38 -24.58 -13.90 -0.84
N LEU A 39 -25.49 -14.85 -0.61
CA LEU A 39 -26.83 -14.57 -0.07
C LEU A 39 -26.87 -14.58 1.46
N ASP A 40 -25.78 -14.99 2.13
CA ASP A 40 -25.70 -14.98 3.59
C ASP A 40 -26.06 -13.59 4.15
N LYS A 41 -26.98 -13.59 5.12
CA LYS A 41 -27.52 -12.36 5.71
C LYS A 41 -26.44 -11.48 6.34
N PHE A 42 -25.50 -12.08 7.06
CA PHE A 42 -24.48 -11.35 7.81
C PHE A 42 -23.34 -10.89 6.91
N TYR A 43 -23.06 -11.62 5.84
CA TYR A 43 -22.23 -11.17 4.74
C TYR A 43 -22.82 -9.91 4.08
N ASN A 44 -24.10 -9.93 3.73
CA ASN A 44 -24.78 -8.76 3.16
C ASN A 44 -24.79 -7.57 4.14
N PHE A 45 -24.89 -7.82 5.45
CA PHE A 45 -24.72 -6.78 6.46
C PHE A 45 -23.28 -6.23 6.50
N ALA A 46 -22.25 -7.08 6.37
CA ALA A 46 -20.86 -6.65 6.26
C ALA A 46 -20.64 -5.76 5.03
N ILE A 47 -21.24 -6.12 3.89
CA ILE A 47 -21.22 -5.31 2.67
C ILE A 47 -21.91 -3.95 2.88
N LEU A 48 -23.07 -3.94 3.56
CA LEU A 48 -23.76 -2.70 3.92
C LEU A 48 -22.88 -1.79 4.78
N MET A 49 -22.22 -2.33 5.81
CA MET A 49 -21.32 -1.56 6.67
C MET A 49 -20.09 -1.05 5.91
N GLN A 50 -19.53 -1.85 5.01
CA GLN A 50 -18.47 -1.41 4.11
C GLN A 50 -18.92 -0.23 3.24
N ASN A 51 -20.10 -0.32 2.64
CA ASN A 51 -20.66 0.75 1.81
C ASN A 51 -20.95 2.03 2.60
N LEU A 52 -21.43 1.91 3.85
CA LEU A 52 -21.61 3.05 4.74
C LEU A 52 -20.28 3.74 5.05
N GLY A 53 -19.23 2.97 5.34
CA GLY A 53 -17.87 3.49 5.57
C GLY A 53 -17.33 4.21 4.33
N LEU A 54 -17.47 3.60 3.14
CA LEU A 54 -17.07 4.21 1.87
C LEU A 54 -17.85 5.49 1.56
N PHE A 55 -19.14 5.53 1.90
CA PHE A 55 -19.95 6.74 1.76
C PHE A 55 -19.45 7.87 2.67
N ALA A 56 -19.13 7.57 3.93
CA ALA A 56 -18.52 8.54 4.85
C ALA A 56 -17.17 9.06 4.34
N GLU A 57 -16.32 8.17 3.82
CA GLU A 57 -15.05 8.52 3.18
C GLU A 57 -15.23 9.40 1.95
N LEU A 58 -16.25 9.13 1.12
CA LEU A 58 -16.57 9.95 -0.04
C LEU A 58 -16.95 11.38 0.36
N ILE A 59 -17.77 11.55 1.40
CA ILE A 59 -18.11 12.89 1.92
C ILE A 59 -16.84 13.60 2.40
N LEU A 60 -15.97 12.90 3.14
CA LEU A 60 -14.71 13.46 3.62
C LEU A 60 -13.79 13.87 2.46
N LEU A 61 -13.69 13.05 1.41
CA LEU A 61 -12.93 13.34 0.20
C LEU A 61 -13.49 14.57 -0.52
N LEU A 62 -14.81 14.69 -0.66
CA LEU A 62 -15.46 15.85 -1.27
C LEU A 62 -15.18 17.13 -0.47
N PHE A 63 -15.22 17.04 0.87
CA PHE A 63 -14.86 18.14 1.76
C PHE A 63 -13.39 18.54 1.61
N ALA A 64 -12.47 17.57 1.66
CA ALA A 64 -11.04 17.79 1.45
C ALA A 64 -10.76 18.38 0.05
N ALA A 65 -11.45 17.93 -0.99
CA ALA A 65 -11.32 18.44 -2.35
C ALA A 65 -11.80 19.90 -2.47
N ARG A 66 -12.88 20.29 -1.78
CA ARG A 66 -13.34 21.69 -1.73
C ARG A 66 -12.29 22.58 -1.07
N ILE A 67 -11.72 22.15 0.06
CA ILE A 67 -10.66 22.88 0.76
C ILE A 67 -9.40 22.97 -0.11
N ALA A 68 -8.98 21.85 -0.73
CA ALA A 68 -7.81 21.81 -1.62
C ALA A 68 -7.97 22.64 -2.90
N LYS A 69 -9.20 22.89 -3.36
CA LYS A 69 -9.44 23.86 -4.45
C LYS A 69 -9.14 25.28 -4.00
N LYS A 70 -9.60 25.66 -2.81
CA LYS A 70 -9.47 27.01 -2.24
C LYS A 70 -8.03 27.34 -1.84
N TYR A 71 -7.32 26.38 -1.25
CA TYR A 71 -5.95 26.59 -0.77
C TYR A 71 -4.94 25.89 -1.68
N THR A 72 -3.79 26.53 -1.90
CA THR A 72 -2.64 25.93 -2.59
C THR A 72 -1.54 25.65 -1.58
N LEU A 73 -0.80 24.56 -1.79
CA LEU A 73 0.44 24.32 -1.06
C LEU A 73 1.50 25.31 -1.56
N ALA A 74 1.62 26.44 -0.87
CA ALA A 74 2.71 27.37 -1.06
C ALA A 74 3.70 27.19 0.11
N SER A 75 4.94 26.83 -0.18
CA SER A 75 6.02 27.00 0.78
C SER A 75 7.23 27.60 0.08
N SER A 76 7.67 28.76 0.54
CA SER A 76 8.88 29.43 0.05
C SER A 76 10.13 28.56 0.23
N LEU A 77 10.15 27.73 1.27
CA LEU A 77 11.26 26.81 1.59
C LEU A 77 11.43 25.66 0.59
N LEU A 78 10.36 25.22 -0.10
CA LEU A 78 10.40 24.11 -1.06
C LEU A 78 10.24 24.55 -2.53
N ASN A 79 10.29 25.86 -2.81
CA ASN A 79 10.15 26.37 -4.17
C ASN A 79 11.47 26.36 -4.98
N SER A 80 12.43 25.50 -4.62
CA SER A 80 13.68 25.41 -5.36
C SER A 80 13.47 24.65 -6.69
N PRO A 81 13.99 25.15 -7.83
CA PRO A 81 13.86 24.44 -9.10
C PRO A 81 14.58 23.09 -9.00
N ILE A 82 13.92 22.04 -9.50
CA ILE A 82 14.50 20.70 -9.51
C ILE A 82 15.53 20.60 -10.63
N ASN A 83 16.74 20.15 -10.30
CA ASN A 83 17.76 19.81 -11.29
C ASN A 83 17.72 18.30 -11.62
N PRO A 84 17.43 17.90 -12.88
CA PRO A 84 17.34 16.48 -13.26
C PRO A 84 18.61 15.66 -12.99
N VAL A 85 19.80 16.23 -13.19
CA VAL A 85 21.07 15.53 -12.98
C VAL A 85 21.26 15.25 -11.49
N LYS A 86 20.95 16.22 -10.63
CA LYS A 86 20.99 16.01 -9.18
C LYS A 86 20.00 14.94 -8.75
N MET A 87 18.77 14.95 -9.27
CA MET A 87 17.78 13.94 -8.93
C MET A 87 18.19 12.53 -9.35
N LEU A 88 18.89 12.36 -10.48
CA LEU A 88 19.46 11.07 -10.86
C LEU A 88 20.60 10.64 -9.92
N ARG A 89 21.41 11.57 -9.39
CA ARG A 89 22.40 11.26 -8.34
C ARG A 89 21.72 10.85 -7.03
N VAL A 90 20.62 11.52 -6.67
CA VAL A 90 19.80 11.11 -5.52
C VAL A 90 19.24 9.71 -5.75
N ALA A 91 18.71 9.43 -6.94
CA ALA A 91 18.23 8.10 -7.31
C ALA A 91 19.32 7.04 -7.11
N PHE A 92 20.55 7.32 -7.54
CA PHE A 92 21.69 6.43 -7.35
C PHE A 92 22.05 6.25 -5.87
N ALA A 93 22.07 7.32 -5.08
CA ALA A 93 22.33 7.23 -3.63
C ALA A 93 21.27 6.36 -2.91
N PHE A 94 19.99 6.52 -3.25
CA PHE A 94 18.94 5.66 -2.72
C PHE A 94 19.06 4.20 -3.18
N TYR A 95 19.56 3.96 -4.40
CA TYR A 95 19.86 2.60 -4.85
C TYR A 95 21.00 1.97 -4.01
N LEU A 96 22.04 2.75 -3.68
CA LEU A 96 23.09 2.29 -2.77
C LEU A 96 22.56 2.01 -1.36
N PHE A 97 21.68 2.85 -0.83
CA PHE A 97 21.02 2.58 0.45
C PHE A 97 20.16 1.31 0.41
N PHE A 98 19.47 1.07 -0.71
CA PHE A 98 18.79 -0.22 -0.91
C PHE A 98 19.77 -1.39 -0.80
N LEU A 99 20.92 -1.34 -1.49
CA LEU A 99 21.92 -2.41 -1.43
C LEU A 99 22.44 -2.61 0.00
N ILE A 100 22.73 -1.53 0.73
CA ILE A 100 23.18 -1.60 2.12
C ILE A 100 22.13 -2.27 3.00
N PHE A 101 20.87 -1.81 2.97
CA PHE A 101 19.82 -2.40 3.77
C PHE A 101 19.51 -3.84 3.37
N PHE A 102 19.59 -4.18 2.07
CA PHE A 102 19.42 -5.54 1.58
C PHE A 102 20.53 -6.47 2.07
N ILE A 103 21.79 -6.02 2.03
CA ILE A 103 22.94 -6.79 2.54
C ILE A 103 22.79 -7.02 4.04
N LEU A 104 22.48 -5.97 4.81
CA LEU A 104 22.25 -6.09 6.26
C LEU A 104 21.11 -7.07 6.55
N LEU A 105 19.98 -6.93 5.87
CA LEU A 105 18.84 -7.83 6.00
C LEU A 105 19.22 -9.28 5.70
N SER A 106 19.79 -9.53 4.53
CA SER A 106 20.10 -10.89 4.08
C SER A 106 21.23 -11.55 4.86
N SER A 107 22.09 -10.76 5.52
CA SER A 107 23.17 -11.26 6.38
C SER A 107 22.71 -11.67 7.79
N HIS A 108 21.57 -11.17 8.27
CA HIS A 108 21.18 -11.26 9.69
C HIS A 108 20.88 -12.69 10.18
N SER A 109 20.61 -13.66 9.29
CA SER A 109 20.33 -15.05 9.70
C SER A 109 20.42 -16.05 8.55
N PHE A 110 19.85 -15.72 7.38
CA PHE A 110 19.79 -16.66 6.25
C PHE A 110 21.09 -16.71 5.44
N GLY A 111 21.83 -15.60 5.40
CA GLY A 111 23.02 -15.42 4.58
C GLY A 111 22.68 -14.93 3.17
N ILE A 112 23.53 -14.06 2.61
CA ILE A 112 23.30 -13.38 1.33
C ILE A 112 23.10 -14.38 0.18
N VAL A 113 23.96 -15.41 0.10
CA VAL A 113 23.92 -16.41 -0.98
C VAL A 113 22.62 -17.20 -0.94
N ASN A 114 22.18 -17.62 0.25
CA ASN A 114 20.94 -18.36 0.43
C ASN A 114 19.74 -17.48 0.09
N TRP A 115 19.78 -16.20 0.48
CA TRP A 115 18.74 -15.24 0.13
C TRP A 115 18.61 -15.06 -1.38
N ILE A 116 19.71 -14.96 -2.12
CA ILE A 116 19.69 -14.84 -3.58
C ILE A 116 19.11 -16.11 -4.22
N LYS A 117 19.45 -17.30 -3.71
CA LYS A 117 18.95 -18.59 -4.22
C LYS A 117 17.46 -18.80 -3.91
N ASN A 118 17.00 -18.41 -2.73
CA ASN A 118 15.61 -18.54 -2.31
C ASN A 118 15.08 -17.28 -1.60
N PRO A 119 14.80 -16.18 -2.36
CA PRO A 119 14.36 -14.91 -1.78
C PRO A 119 13.04 -15.04 -1.02
N ARG A 120 12.15 -15.94 -1.47
CA ARG A 120 10.83 -16.14 -0.86
C ARG A 120 10.96 -16.73 0.54
N GLN A 121 11.83 -17.72 0.72
CA GLN A 121 12.09 -18.32 2.01
C GLN A 121 12.71 -17.30 2.98
N GLY A 122 13.70 -16.52 2.50
CA GLY A 122 14.28 -15.42 3.28
C GLY A 122 13.24 -14.41 3.75
N TYR A 123 12.35 -13.99 2.85
CA TYR A 123 11.24 -13.10 3.16
C TYR A 123 10.24 -13.70 4.17
N GLN A 124 9.84 -14.96 4.01
CA GLN A 124 8.78 -15.53 4.87
C GLN A 124 9.28 -15.85 6.28
N TYR A 125 10.49 -16.37 6.41
CA TYR A 125 10.93 -17.01 7.65
C TYR A 125 12.12 -16.32 8.35
N TYR A 126 12.86 -15.45 7.66
CA TYR A 126 14.13 -14.92 8.17
C TYR A 126 14.14 -13.39 8.36
N ARG A 127 12.97 -12.75 8.36
CA ARG A 127 12.80 -11.31 8.62
C ARG A 127 12.53 -10.96 10.08
N GLU A 128 12.34 -11.96 10.95
CA GLU A 128 12.04 -11.72 12.35
C GLU A 128 13.13 -10.89 13.02
N GLY A 129 12.74 -9.92 13.85
CA GLY A 129 13.66 -8.97 14.50
C GLY A 129 14.25 -7.87 13.58
N VAL A 130 14.31 -8.08 12.26
CA VAL A 130 14.91 -7.13 11.28
C VAL A 130 13.98 -6.68 10.16
N GLY A 131 12.68 -6.86 10.32
CA GLY A 131 11.67 -6.47 9.32
C GLY A 131 11.76 -4.99 8.89
N PHE A 132 12.24 -4.10 9.77
CA PHE A 132 12.46 -2.69 9.43
C PHE A 132 13.52 -2.49 8.33
N LEU A 133 14.58 -3.33 8.27
CA LEU A 133 15.58 -3.28 7.21
C LEU A 133 14.97 -3.64 5.86
N TRP A 134 14.04 -4.61 5.85
CA TRP A 134 13.28 -4.96 4.66
C TRP A 134 12.41 -3.78 4.19
N VAL A 135 11.71 -3.11 5.11
CA VAL A 135 10.89 -1.93 4.79
C VAL A 135 11.73 -0.73 4.30
N PHE A 136 12.91 -0.51 4.88
CA PHE A 136 13.82 0.54 4.43
C PHE A 136 14.42 0.22 3.06
N SER A 137 14.84 -1.02 2.83
CA SER A 137 15.38 -1.44 1.53
C SER A 137 14.37 -1.23 0.41
N ILE A 138 13.12 -1.67 0.57
CA ILE A 138 12.09 -1.43 -0.45
C ILE A 138 11.77 0.05 -0.65
N SER A 139 11.69 0.83 0.42
CA SER A 139 11.38 2.25 0.32
C SER A 139 12.50 3.02 -0.41
N CYS A 140 13.77 2.67 -0.16
CA CYS A 140 14.90 3.22 -0.89
C CYS A 140 14.89 2.81 -2.38
N LEU A 141 14.60 1.54 -2.68
CA LEU A 141 14.46 1.06 -4.06
C LEU A 141 13.33 1.80 -4.79
N SER A 142 12.21 2.01 -4.12
CA SER A 142 11.03 2.72 -4.62
C SER A 142 11.32 4.18 -4.99
N ILE A 143 12.00 4.91 -4.10
CA ILE A 143 12.44 6.29 -4.38
C ILE A 143 13.39 6.30 -5.58
N SER A 144 14.39 5.41 -5.58
CA SER A 144 15.36 5.33 -6.67
C SER A 144 14.68 5.08 -8.02
N TRP A 145 13.79 4.10 -8.08
CA TRP A 145 13.05 3.75 -9.28
C TRP A 145 12.19 4.92 -9.77
N THR A 146 11.45 5.55 -8.85
CA THR A 146 10.59 6.70 -9.17
C THR A 146 11.38 7.86 -9.77
N LEU A 147 12.52 8.21 -9.18
CA LEU A 147 13.36 9.29 -9.70
C LEU A 147 13.98 8.94 -11.05
N CYS A 148 14.44 7.70 -11.26
CA CYS A 148 14.90 7.23 -12.56
C CYS A 148 13.81 7.38 -13.63
N CYS A 149 12.59 6.90 -13.35
CA CYS A 149 11.42 7.01 -14.21
C CYS A 149 11.09 8.44 -14.62
N LEU A 150 11.18 9.38 -13.67
CA LEU A 150 10.85 10.79 -13.88
C LEU A 150 11.96 11.58 -14.60
N PHE A 151 13.23 11.31 -14.31
CA PHE A 151 14.33 12.18 -14.76
C PHE A 151 15.16 11.62 -15.92
N TYR A 152 15.04 10.35 -16.29
CA TYR A 152 15.65 9.87 -17.54
C TYR A 152 14.93 10.43 -18.77
N LYS A 153 15.66 11.19 -19.60
CA LYS A 153 15.13 11.83 -20.81
C LYS A 153 14.53 10.85 -21.83
N LYS A 154 15.15 9.69 -22.05
CA LYS A 154 14.73 8.71 -23.06
C LYS A 154 14.01 7.53 -22.41
N ILE A 155 12.82 7.18 -22.91
CA ILE A 155 12.04 6.03 -22.44
C ILE A 155 12.79 4.71 -22.64
N PHE A 156 13.56 4.58 -23.73
CA PHE A 156 14.41 3.41 -23.96
C PHE A 156 15.36 3.11 -22.79
N LYS A 157 15.90 4.15 -22.13
CA LYS A 157 16.74 3.96 -20.93
C LYS A 157 15.97 3.36 -19.76
N LEU A 158 14.67 3.66 -19.64
CA LEU A 158 13.82 3.04 -18.62
C LEU A 158 13.68 1.54 -18.86
N PHE A 159 13.45 1.11 -20.11
CA PHE A 159 13.40 -0.31 -20.45
C PHE A 159 14.73 -1.02 -20.23
N LEU A 160 15.86 -0.33 -20.47
CA LEU A 160 17.20 -0.89 -20.22
C LEU A 160 17.46 -1.14 -18.72
N ILE A 161 17.10 -0.19 -17.86
CA ILE A 161 17.36 -0.32 -16.41
C ILE A 161 16.26 -1.10 -15.68
N PHE A 162 15.07 -1.26 -16.27
CA PHE A 162 13.95 -1.92 -15.63
C PHE A 162 14.25 -3.36 -15.17
N PRO A 163 14.94 -4.22 -15.95
CA PRO A 163 15.36 -5.54 -15.48
C PRO A 163 16.17 -5.50 -14.17
N LEU A 164 17.05 -4.51 -14.01
CA LEU A 164 17.82 -4.34 -12.78
C LEU A 164 16.89 -4.11 -11.58
N PHE A 165 15.96 -3.16 -11.69
CA PHE A 165 15.01 -2.85 -10.62
C PHE A 165 14.04 -4.02 -10.35
N SER A 166 13.61 -4.74 -11.38
CA SER A 166 12.76 -5.92 -11.23
C SER A 166 13.47 -7.07 -10.52
N ILE A 167 14.76 -7.29 -10.80
CA ILE A 167 15.59 -8.27 -10.08
C ILE A 167 15.78 -7.82 -8.62
N SER A 168 16.09 -6.54 -8.39
CA SER A 168 16.19 -5.97 -7.03
C SER A 168 14.89 -6.15 -6.23
N ALA A 169 13.74 -5.91 -6.86
CA ALA A 169 12.42 -6.12 -6.26
C ALA A 169 12.16 -7.62 -6.00
N PHE A 170 12.55 -8.50 -6.92
CA PHE A 170 12.42 -9.95 -6.76
C PHE A 170 13.24 -10.49 -5.59
N LEU A 171 14.44 -9.97 -5.38
CA LEU A 171 15.30 -10.33 -4.24
C LEU A 171 14.66 -10.02 -2.88
N LEU A 172 13.66 -9.14 -2.81
CA LEU A 172 12.92 -8.89 -1.58
C LEU A 172 11.89 -9.98 -1.24
N GLY A 173 11.70 -10.99 -2.11
CA GLY A 173 10.91 -12.20 -1.86
C GLY A 173 9.38 -12.02 -1.88
N SER A 174 8.90 -10.82 -2.21
CA SER A 174 7.47 -10.52 -2.32
C SER A 174 7.06 -10.31 -3.78
N LYS A 175 6.19 -11.19 -4.26
CA LYS A 175 5.66 -11.17 -5.62
C LYS A 175 4.85 -9.90 -5.92
N GLY A 176 4.11 -9.39 -4.93
CA GLY A 176 3.32 -8.15 -5.07
C GLY A 176 4.20 -6.93 -5.35
N ILE A 177 5.41 -6.90 -4.78
CA ILE A 177 6.33 -5.77 -4.95
C ILE A 177 6.90 -5.71 -6.37
N VAL A 178 7.19 -6.86 -6.97
CA VAL A 178 7.57 -6.92 -8.38
C VAL A 178 6.43 -6.36 -9.24
N LEU A 179 5.19 -6.80 -8.99
CA LEU A 179 4.00 -6.32 -9.69
C LEU A 179 3.82 -4.80 -9.54
N ASP A 180 4.01 -4.24 -8.36
CA ASP A 180 3.92 -2.79 -8.11
C ASP A 180 4.92 -2.00 -8.97
N PHE A 181 6.13 -2.50 -9.15
CA PHE A 181 7.15 -1.87 -10.00
C PHE A 181 6.76 -1.90 -11.49
N PHE A 182 6.15 -2.99 -11.95
CA PHE A 182 5.58 -3.09 -13.30
C PHE A 182 4.43 -2.10 -13.50
N ILE A 183 3.45 -2.10 -12.58
CA ILE A 183 2.31 -1.17 -12.60
C ILE A 183 2.79 0.28 -12.64
N PHE A 184 3.79 0.61 -11.82
CA PHE A 184 4.37 1.94 -11.78
C PHE A 184 5.06 2.32 -13.10
N LEU A 185 5.75 1.39 -13.77
CA LEU A 185 6.29 1.65 -15.10
C LEU A 185 5.18 2.04 -16.09
N PHE A 186 4.06 1.34 -16.10
CA PHE A 186 2.92 1.69 -16.95
C PHE A 186 2.36 3.08 -16.61
N LEU A 187 2.21 3.40 -15.32
CA LEU A 187 1.78 4.73 -14.88
C LEU A 187 2.70 5.83 -15.43
N ILE A 188 4.02 5.61 -15.40
CA ILE A 188 5.02 6.54 -15.94
C ILE A 188 4.92 6.64 -17.47
N LEU A 189 4.72 5.53 -18.18
CA LEU A 189 4.52 5.55 -19.64
C LEU A 189 3.26 6.33 -20.05
N ILE A 190 2.18 6.23 -19.28
CA ILE A 190 0.98 7.04 -19.45
C ILE A 190 1.29 8.52 -19.17
N LEU A 191 1.93 8.82 -18.04
CA LEU A 191 2.28 10.19 -17.63
C LEU A 191 3.18 10.88 -18.66
N ARG A 192 4.10 10.14 -19.27
CA ARG A 192 5.01 10.60 -20.33
C ARG A 192 4.40 10.57 -21.74
N LYS A 193 3.13 10.15 -21.87
CA LYS A 193 2.41 10.05 -23.16
C LYS A 193 3.16 9.22 -24.21
N TYR A 194 3.71 8.07 -23.82
CA TYR A 194 4.41 7.20 -24.76
C TYR A 194 3.47 6.67 -25.85
N LYS A 195 3.95 6.64 -27.11
CA LYS A 195 3.11 6.31 -28.27
C LYS A 195 2.50 4.90 -28.22
N TYR A 196 3.18 3.94 -27.60
CA TYR A 196 2.73 2.56 -27.53
C TYR A 196 2.07 2.17 -26.20
N THR A 197 1.74 3.15 -25.35
CA THR A 197 1.15 2.87 -24.03
C THR A 197 -0.15 2.08 -24.13
N LYS A 198 -1.00 2.38 -25.13
CA LYS A 198 -2.26 1.65 -25.31
C LYS A 198 -2.01 0.17 -25.63
N GLN A 199 -1.14 -0.13 -26.59
CA GLN A 199 -0.78 -1.50 -26.94
C GLN A 199 -0.19 -2.23 -25.74
N LEU A 200 0.74 -1.59 -25.02
CA LEU A 200 1.37 -2.15 -23.83
C LEU A 200 0.39 -2.42 -22.69
N VAL A 201 -0.64 -1.58 -22.50
CA VAL A 201 -1.69 -1.84 -21.51
C VAL A 201 -2.57 -3.00 -21.95
N TRP A 202 -2.98 -3.04 -23.22
CA TRP A 202 -3.83 -4.12 -23.76
C TRP A 202 -3.15 -5.48 -23.77
N THR A 203 -1.84 -5.54 -24.03
CA THR A 203 -1.09 -6.81 -24.00
C THR A 203 -0.55 -7.12 -22.61
N GLY A 204 -0.08 -6.10 -21.88
CA GLY A 204 0.51 -6.24 -20.56
C GLY A 204 -0.49 -6.63 -19.49
N THR A 205 -1.71 -6.08 -19.51
CA THR A 205 -2.73 -6.39 -18.48
C THR A 205 -3.15 -7.87 -18.49
N PRO A 206 -3.48 -8.49 -19.65
CA PRO A 206 -3.74 -9.93 -19.71
C PRO A 206 -2.55 -10.77 -19.28
N ILE A 207 -1.31 -10.40 -19.66
CA ILE A 207 -0.11 -11.10 -19.23
C ILE A 207 0.05 -11.04 -17.71
N LEU A 208 -0.13 -9.86 -17.11
CA LEU A 208 -0.09 -9.70 -15.66
C LEU A 208 -1.18 -10.51 -14.97
N ILE A 209 -2.41 -10.51 -15.50
CA ILE A 209 -3.51 -11.34 -15.00
C ILE A 209 -3.13 -12.82 -15.09
N ILE A 210 -2.61 -13.30 -16.22
CA ILE A 210 -2.15 -14.68 -16.37
C ILE A 210 -1.04 -15.01 -15.37
N PHE A 211 -0.07 -14.12 -15.16
CA PHE A 211 0.97 -14.32 -14.14
C PHE A 211 0.38 -14.42 -12.74
N VAL A 212 -0.59 -13.56 -12.40
CA VAL A 212 -1.31 -13.61 -11.13
C VAL A 212 -2.05 -14.95 -11.02
N LEU A 213 -2.80 -15.35 -12.04
CA LEU A 213 -3.54 -16.62 -12.08
C LEU A 213 -2.61 -17.83 -11.99
N ILE A 214 -1.51 -17.89 -12.74
CA ILE A 214 -0.48 -18.94 -12.63
C ILE A 214 0.12 -18.94 -11.22
N ASN A 215 0.24 -17.78 -10.57
CA ASN A 215 0.74 -17.73 -9.21
C ASN A 215 -0.24 -18.33 -8.19
N PHE A 216 -1.52 -17.99 -8.35
CA PHE A 216 -2.60 -18.49 -7.50
C PHE A 216 -2.82 -20.00 -7.76
N PHE A 217 -2.86 -20.41 -9.01
CA PHE A 217 -3.21 -21.77 -9.44
C PHE A 217 -1.99 -22.70 -9.64
N GLY A 218 -0.77 -22.18 -9.70
CA GLY A 218 0.45 -22.99 -9.89
C GLY A 218 0.83 -23.81 -8.65
N ASN A 219 0.27 -23.49 -7.49
CA ASN A 219 0.42 -24.26 -6.25
C ASN A 219 -0.64 -25.38 -6.10
N LEU A 220 -1.51 -25.59 -7.11
CA LEU A 220 -2.63 -26.55 -7.06
C LEU A 220 -2.23 -28.03 -7.10
N GLN A 221 -0.96 -28.38 -7.28
CA GLN A 221 -0.59 -29.80 -7.30
C GLN A 221 -0.86 -30.49 -5.95
N ASP A 222 -0.87 -29.74 -4.83
CA ASP A 222 -1.14 -30.26 -3.48
C ASP A 222 -2.24 -29.50 -2.69
N ALA A 223 -2.70 -28.32 -3.15
CA ALA A 223 -3.67 -27.50 -2.43
C ALA A 223 -5.11 -27.79 -2.87
N SER A 224 -6.02 -28.00 -1.90
CA SER A 224 -7.44 -28.17 -2.19
C SER A 224 -8.05 -26.88 -2.76
N PHE A 225 -9.05 -26.98 -3.64
CA PHE A 225 -9.70 -25.80 -4.25
C PHE A 225 -10.21 -24.81 -3.18
N SER A 226 -10.67 -25.31 -2.03
CA SER A 226 -11.10 -24.52 -0.86
C SER A 226 -9.95 -23.72 -0.22
N GLU A 227 -8.76 -24.30 -0.14
CA GLU A 227 -7.56 -23.69 0.46
C GLU A 227 -7.04 -22.50 -0.36
N LEU A 228 -7.33 -22.44 -1.66
CA LEU A 228 -7.02 -21.29 -2.50
C LEU A 228 -7.93 -20.10 -2.19
N PHE A 229 -9.20 -20.37 -1.85
CA PHE A 229 -10.18 -19.32 -1.56
C PHE A 229 -10.18 -18.87 -0.10
N SER A 230 -9.58 -19.64 0.81
CA SER A 230 -9.35 -19.23 2.21
C SER A 230 -8.54 -17.93 2.32
N TYR A 231 -7.74 -17.57 1.31
CA TYR A 231 -7.06 -16.27 1.23
C TYR A 231 -8.01 -15.07 1.06
N PHE A 232 -9.29 -15.32 0.74
CA PHE A 232 -10.34 -14.30 0.58
C PHE A 232 -11.38 -14.36 1.72
N ASP A 233 -10.95 -14.73 2.93
CA ASP A 233 -11.76 -14.89 4.13
C ASP A 233 -12.21 -13.58 4.80
N HIS A 234 -11.73 -12.43 4.33
CA HIS A 234 -11.98 -11.14 4.99
C HIS A 234 -13.47 -10.85 5.27
N PHE A 235 -14.33 -10.94 4.25
CA PHE A 235 -15.76 -10.71 4.43
C PHE A 235 -16.49 -11.84 5.15
N PRO A 236 -16.16 -13.13 4.92
CA PRO A 236 -16.62 -14.22 5.76
C PRO A 236 -16.32 -14.02 7.26
N ASN A 237 -15.10 -13.61 7.61
CA ASN A 237 -14.73 -13.27 8.99
C ASN A 237 -15.58 -12.12 9.53
N GLY A 238 -15.85 -11.11 8.70
CA GLY A 238 -16.77 -10.02 9.04
C GLY A 238 -18.20 -10.50 9.31
N ALA A 239 -18.73 -11.39 8.45
CA ALA A 239 -20.04 -12.00 8.62
C ALA A 239 -20.13 -12.78 9.93
N MET A 240 -19.08 -13.55 10.28
CA MET A 240 -18.97 -14.26 11.55
C MET A 240 -19.08 -13.32 12.75
N TYR A 241 -18.40 -12.17 12.71
CA TYR A 241 -18.52 -11.14 13.75
C TYR A 241 -19.96 -10.61 13.87
N TYR A 242 -20.59 -10.25 12.75
CA TYR A 242 -21.95 -9.71 12.80
C TYR A 242 -22.96 -10.73 13.30
N LYS A 243 -22.80 -12.00 12.91
CA LYS A 243 -23.62 -13.11 13.42
C LYS A 243 -23.54 -13.19 14.94
N ALA A 244 -22.32 -13.24 15.49
CA ALA A 244 -22.11 -13.29 16.94
C ALA A 244 -22.70 -12.07 17.67
N TYR A 245 -22.54 -10.87 17.11
CA TYR A 245 -23.13 -9.65 17.67
C TYR A 245 -24.67 -9.71 17.71
N PHE A 246 -25.31 -10.06 16.60
CA PHE A 246 -26.78 -10.13 16.53
C PHE A 246 -27.38 -11.29 17.34
N ASN A 247 -26.57 -12.31 17.63
CA ASN A 247 -26.93 -13.40 18.54
C ASN A 247 -26.69 -13.05 20.03
N ASN A 248 -26.21 -11.85 20.34
CA ASN A 248 -25.83 -11.40 21.70
C ASN A 248 -24.64 -12.19 22.31
N GLU A 249 -23.77 -12.76 21.47
CA GLU A 249 -22.59 -13.48 21.92
C GLU A 249 -21.41 -12.53 22.21
N ILE A 250 -21.33 -11.42 21.48
CA ILE A 250 -20.29 -10.39 21.63
C ILE A 250 -20.93 -9.01 21.81
N PRO A 251 -20.60 -8.25 22.87
CA PRO A 251 -21.07 -6.88 23.04
C PRO A 251 -20.24 -5.88 22.24
N LEU A 252 -20.72 -4.64 22.15
CA LEU A 252 -19.89 -3.53 21.70
C LEU A 252 -18.79 -3.22 22.74
N TYR A 253 -17.63 -2.83 22.25
CA TYR A 253 -16.43 -2.51 23.02
C TYR A 253 -16.38 -1.05 23.50
N ASN A 254 -17.35 -0.22 23.08
CA ASN A 254 -17.57 1.14 23.58
C ASN A 254 -16.33 2.06 23.60
N GLY A 255 -15.48 1.96 22.57
CA GLY A 255 -14.28 2.78 22.40
C GLY A 255 -12.98 2.09 22.85
N LYS A 256 -13.08 0.91 23.47
CA LYS A 256 -11.90 0.15 23.91
C LYS A 256 -11.02 -0.27 22.73
N ILE A 257 -11.61 -0.64 21.58
CA ILE A 257 -10.83 -0.97 20.37
C ILE A 257 -10.04 0.26 19.94
N PHE A 258 -10.70 1.39 19.72
CA PHE A 258 -10.06 2.64 19.30
C PHE A 258 -8.95 3.11 20.25
N ILE A 259 -9.21 3.16 21.57
CA ILE A 259 -8.25 3.67 22.56
C ILE A 259 -7.03 2.75 22.69
N THR A 260 -7.23 1.44 22.65
CA THR A 260 -6.11 0.51 22.80
C THR A 260 -5.32 0.34 21.51
N ASP A 261 -5.86 0.72 20.35
CA ASP A 261 -5.14 0.68 19.07
C ASP A 261 -3.87 1.56 19.09
N PHE A 262 -3.80 2.56 19.96
CA PHE A 262 -2.57 3.35 20.19
C PHE A 262 -1.38 2.50 20.64
N TRP A 263 -1.59 1.32 21.21
CA TRP A 263 -0.50 0.37 21.47
C TRP A 263 0.24 -0.02 20.18
N ASN A 264 -0.37 0.03 18.99
CA ASN A 264 0.33 -0.16 17.71
C ASN A 264 1.51 0.80 17.50
N LEU A 265 1.48 1.98 18.13
CA LEU A 265 2.51 3.00 17.99
C LEU A 265 3.80 2.65 18.75
N VAL A 266 3.73 1.73 19.72
CA VAL A 266 4.85 1.32 20.55
C VAL A 266 5.39 -0.02 20.03
N PRO A 267 6.59 -0.03 19.40
CA PRO A 267 7.25 -1.27 19.01
C PRO A 267 7.54 -2.14 20.24
N ARG A 268 7.27 -3.44 20.15
CA ARG A 268 7.52 -4.40 21.24
C ARG A 268 9.00 -4.46 21.64
N GLY A 269 9.93 -4.13 20.73
CA GLY A 269 11.35 -3.99 21.06
C GLY A 269 11.68 -2.88 22.07
N PHE A 270 10.88 -1.80 22.12
CA PHE A 270 11.04 -0.73 23.12
C PHE A 270 10.23 -0.98 24.39
N TYR A 271 9.13 -1.72 24.29
CA TYR A 271 8.29 -2.08 25.43
C TYR A 271 7.87 -3.55 25.34
N PRO A 272 8.71 -4.49 25.83
CA PRO A 272 8.45 -5.93 25.69
C PRO A 272 7.12 -6.37 26.33
N ASN A 273 6.74 -5.74 27.43
CA ASN A 273 5.52 -6.03 28.20
C ASN A 273 4.23 -5.45 27.58
N LYS A 274 4.27 -4.93 26.35
CA LYS A 274 3.08 -4.46 25.63
C LYS A 274 2.02 -5.58 25.55
N PRO A 275 0.71 -5.30 25.76
CA PRO A 275 -0.31 -6.33 25.59
C PRO A 275 -0.28 -6.92 24.17
N PHE A 276 -0.58 -8.21 24.01
CA PHE A 276 -0.77 -8.82 22.69
C PHE A 276 -2.15 -8.49 22.11
N VAL A 277 -3.15 -8.36 22.98
CA VAL A 277 -4.53 -8.02 22.62
C VAL A 277 -4.77 -6.52 22.80
N TYR A 278 -4.95 -5.81 21.70
CA TYR A 278 -5.31 -4.40 21.62
C TYR A 278 -5.92 -4.05 20.25
N GLY A 279 -6.66 -2.95 20.13
CA GLY A 279 -7.28 -2.58 18.87
C GLY A 279 -8.27 -3.65 18.40
N VAL A 280 -8.33 -3.89 17.09
CA VAL A 280 -9.23 -4.91 16.50
C VAL A 280 -8.92 -6.33 16.98
N THR A 281 -7.73 -6.57 17.54
CA THR A 281 -7.38 -7.91 18.04
C THR A 281 -8.19 -8.35 19.25
N TYR A 282 -8.90 -7.44 19.94
CA TYR A 282 -9.93 -7.84 20.91
C TYR A 282 -11.01 -8.73 20.30
N ILE A 283 -11.38 -8.44 19.05
CA ILE A 283 -12.34 -9.25 18.31
C ILE A 283 -11.71 -10.58 17.88
N ASN A 284 -10.43 -10.56 17.47
CA ASN A 284 -9.70 -11.79 17.17
C ASN A 284 -9.59 -12.70 18.39
N GLU A 285 -9.32 -12.17 19.57
CA GLU A 285 -9.18 -12.96 20.79
C GLU A 285 -10.46 -13.73 21.13
N TYR A 286 -11.63 -13.22 20.74
CA TYR A 286 -12.89 -13.94 20.90
C TYR A 286 -13.00 -15.15 19.97
N PHE A 287 -12.65 -14.99 18.68
CA PHE A 287 -12.81 -16.06 17.68
C PHE A 287 -11.62 -17.01 17.57
N TRP A 288 -10.42 -16.52 17.86
CA TRP A 288 -9.15 -17.23 17.79
C TRP A 288 -8.27 -16.85 19.00
N PRO A 289 -8.59 -17.37 20.20
CA PRO A 289 -7.83 -17.09 21.42
C PRO A 289 -6.34 -17.42 21.25
N GLY A 290 -5.45 -16.51 21.69
CA GLY A 290 -3.99 -16.66 21.60
C GLY A 290 -3.37 -16.43 20.21
N ALA A 291 -4.18 -16.22 19.16
CA ALA A 291 -3.67 -15.99 17.80
C ALA A 291 -2.86 -14.69 17.67
N ALA A 292 -3.17 -13.69 18.51
CA ALA A 292 -2.42 -12.44 18.59
C ALA A 292 -0.99 -12.64 19.09
N GLU A 293 -0.76 -13.60 20.00
CA GLU A 293 0.57 -13.93 20.51
C GLU A 293 1.43 -14.63 19.46
N LEU A 294 0.79 -15.44 18.62
CA LEU A 294 1.40 -16.13 17.49
C LEU A 294 1.61 -15.25 16.26
N SER A 295 1.26 -13.95 16.32
CA SER A 295 1.33 -12.99 15.20
C SER A 295 0.50 -13.37 13.96
N HIS A 296 -0.49 -14.24 14.14
CA HIS A 296 -1.39 -14.73 13.09
C HIS A 296 -2.82 -14.29 13.38
N THR A 297 -3.13 -13.02 13.13
CA THR A 297 -4.48 -12.49 13.35
C THR A 297 -5.24 -12.38 12.03
N PRO A 298 -6.32 -13.16 11.81
CA PRO A 298 -7.19 -12.98 10.67
C PRO A 298 -7.72 -11.54 10.59
N ALA A 299 -7.95 -11.07 9.37
CA ALA A 299 -8.46 -9.74 9.11
C ALA A 299 -9.97 -9.78 8.85
N PHE A 300 -10.67 -8.76 9.35
CA PHE A 300 -12.11 -8.61 9.20
C PHE A 300 -12.45 -7.58 8.12
N GLY A 301 -13.32 -7.97 7.20
CA GLY A 301 -14.00 -7.07 6.26
C GLY A 301 -15.20 -6.38 6.91
N GLY A 302 -15.83 -5.46 6.18
CA GLY A 302 -17.09 -4.85 6.61
C GLY A 302 -17.01 -3.72 7.63
N GLN A 303 -15.84 -3.14 7.93
CA GLN A 303 -15.68 -2.09 8.96
C GLN A 303 -15.94 -2.57 10.39
N VAL A 304 -15.71 -3.86 10.67
CA VAL A 304 -15.85 -4.48 12.00
C VAL A 304 -15.06 -3.73 13.09
N ASN A 305 -13.89 -3.20 12.76
CA ASN A 305 -13.07 -2.42 13.69
C ASN A 305 -13.76 -1.14 14.22
N TYR A 306 -14.58 -0.48 13.42
CA TYR A 306 -15.33 0.71 13.85
C TYR A 306 -16.71 0.35 14.39
N PHE A 307 -17.36 -0.65 13.78
CA PHE A 307 -18.62 -1.17 14.28
C PHE A 307 -18.46 -1.73 15.69
N GLY A 308 -17.35 -2.43 15.96
CA GLY A 308 -17.11 -3.08 17.24
C GLY A 308 -17.12 -2.13 18.43
N ASP A 309 -16.75 -0.86 18.25
CA ASP A 309 -16.83 0.12 19.33
C ASP A 309 -18.23 0.74 19.48
N PHE A 310 -18.82 1.25 18.39
CA PHE A 310 -20.02 2.12 18.48
C PHE A 310 -21.11 1.76 17.46
N GLY A 311 -21.11 0.52 16.98
CA GLY A 311 -22.06 0.02 15.98
C GLY A 311 -22.03 0.83 14.69
N ILE A 312 -23.20 0.98 14.07
CA ILE A 312 -23.40 1.69 12.79
C ILE A 312 -22.92 3.15 12.89
N ILE A 313 -23.13 3.81 14.03
CA ILE A 313 -22.72 5.20 14.26
C ILE A 313 -21.18 5.31 14.23
N GLY A 314 -20.49 4.36 14.84
CA GLY A 314 -19.03 4.26 14.80
C GLY A 314 -18.49 4.16 13.38
N VAL A 315 -19.10 3.31 12.55
CA VAL A 315 -18.71 3.13 11.14
C VAL A 315 -18.78 4.45 10.37
N PHE A 316 -19.82 5.25 10.55
CA PHE A 316 -19.93 6.54 9.86
C PHE A 316 -18.99 7.60 10.45
N LEU A 317 -19.07 7.85 11.76
CA LEU A 317 -18.36 8.96 12.41
C LEU A 317 -16.84 8.77 12.43
N LEU A 318 -16.34 7.57 12.74
CA LEU A 318 -14.90 7.32 12.81
C LEU A 318 -14.24 7.35 11.42
N ASN A 319 -14.99 7.05 10.36
CA ASN A 319 -14.51 7.25 8.99
C ASN A 319 -14.54 8.72 8.58
N PHE A 320 -15.61 9.45 8.88
CA PHE A 320 -15.77 10.85 8.50
C PHE A 320 -14.84 11.80 9.27
N LEU A 321 -14.64 11.59 10.57
CA LEU A 321 -13.85 12.47 11.44
C LEU A 321 -12.38 12.08 11.53
N ASN A 322 -11.89 11.20 10.67
CA ASN A 322 -10.50 10.75 10.71
C ASN A 322 -9.54 11.83 10.18
N PRO A 323 -8.71 12.46 11.04
CA PRO A 323 -7.85 13.56 10.62
C PRO A 323 -6.73 13.10 9.67
N LEU A 324 -6.26 11.87 9.82
CA LEU A 324 -5.23 11.30 8.94
C LEU A 324 -5.79 11.04 7.53
N LYS A 325 -7.02 10.52 7.43
CA LYS A 325 -7.70 10.36 6.12
C LYS A 325 -7.95 11.72 5.48
N PHE A 326 -8.42 12.70 6.26
CA PHE A 326 -8.60 14.07 5.76
C PHE A 326 -7.30 14.64 5.19
N ALA A 327 -6.19 14.55 5.95
CA ALA A 327 -4.89 15.03 5.50
C ALA A 327 -4.45 14.32 4.21
N SER A 328 -4.53 12.98 4.17
CA SER A 328 -4.22 12.18 2.98
C SER A 328 -5.04 12.59 1.76
N TYR A 329 -6.36 12.74 1.89
CA TYR A 329 -7.23 13.18 0.78
C TYR A 329 -6.93 14.62 0.35
N PHE A 330 -6.67 15.52 1.30
CA PHE A 330 -6.30 16.90 1.00
C PHE A 330 -5.01 16.93 0.16
N PHE A 331 -3.96 16.25 0.60
CA PHE A 331 -2.68 16.19 -0.11
C PHE A 331 -2.79 15.46 -1.46
N LEU A 332 -3.60 14.40 -1.56
CA LEU A 332 -3.88 13.72 -2.82
C LEU A 332 -4.59 14.66 -3.81
N CYS A 333 -5.58 15.44 -3.34
CA CYS A 333 -6.25 16.44 -4.18
C CYS A 333 -5.29 17.51 -4.70
N GLN A 334 -4.32 17.92 -3.89
CA GLN A 334 -3.25 18.85 -4.31
C GLN A 334 -2.37 18.22 -5.40
N LEU A 335 -1.97 16.96 -5.24
CA LEU A 335 -1.24 16.23 -6.30
C LEU A 335 -2.06 16.18 -7.59
N LEU A 336 -3.33 15.78 -7.51
CA LEU A 336 -4.24 15.61 -8.64
C LEU A 336 -4.48 16.92 -9.41
N LYS A 337 -4.64 18.05 -8.70
CA LYS A 337 -4.77 19.40 -9.31
C LYS A 337 -3.56 19.77 -10.18
N HIS A 338 -2.39 19.25 -9.81
CA HIS A 338 -1.11 19.53 -10.46
C HIS A 338 -0.55 18.31 -11.20
N TYR A 339 -1.35 17.28 -11.47
CA TYR A 339 -0.90 16.01 -12.04
C TYR A 339 -0.52 16.17 -13.52
N SER A 340 0.75 16.47 -13.77
CA SER A 340 1.35 16.42 -15.09
C SER A 340 2.84 16.16 -14.97
N PHE A 341 3.43 15.48 -15.96
CA PHE A 341 4.86 15.17 -15.97
C PHE A 341 5.73 16.42 -15.74
N ASN A 342 5.40 17.52 -16.41
CA ASN A 342 6.14 18.78 -16.29
C ASN A 342 6.02 19.40 -14.89
N LYS A 343 4.85 19.33 -14.24
CA LYS A 343 4.67 19.88 -12.89
C LYS A 343 5.41 19.02 -11.86
N VAL A 344 5.30 17.69 -11.94
CA VAL A 344 5.99 16.74 -11.06
C VAL A 344 7.51 16.90 -11.14
N THR A 345 8.06 17.08 -12.34
CA THR A 345 9.52 17.18 -12.55
C THR A 345 10.11 18.57 -12.26
N LYS A 346 9.27 19.62 -12.12
CA LYS A 346 9.73 21.00 -11.87
C LYS A 346 9.41 21.53 -10.49
N ASN A 347 8.33 21.06 -9.86
CA ASN A 347 7.90 21.51 -8.54
C ASN A 347 8.23 20.45 -7.47
N GLN A 348 9.04 20.85 -6.50
CA GLN A 348 9.51 19.97 -5.44
C GLN A 348 8.37 19.44 -4.57
N ILE A 349 7.43 20.27 -4.14
CA ILE A 349 6.29 19.82 -3.32
C ILE A 349 5.49 18.75 -4.07
N ILE A 350 5.23 18.97 -5.35
CA ILE A 350 4.49 18.00 -6.17
C ILE A 350 5.30 16.71 -6.36
N LEU A 351 6.63 16.78 -6.47
CA LEU A 351 7.49 15.59 -6.47
C LEU A 351 7.40 14.81 -5.15
N LEU A 352 7.43 15.48 -3.99
CA LEU A 352 7.32 14.80 -2.69
C LEU A 352 5.94 14.13 -2.53
N LEU A 353 4.87 14.83 -2.94
CA LEU A 353 3.52 14.24 -2.96
C LEU A 353 3.43 13.06 -3.93
N PHE A 354 4.05 13.16 -5.10
CA PHE A 354 4.10 12.08 -6.08
C PHE A 354 4.83 10.86 -5.50
N LEU A 355 5.97 11.06 -4.82
CA LEU A 355 6.68 9.99 -4.13
C LEU A 355 5.82 9.35 -3.03
N PHE A 356 5.16 10.16 -2.21
CA PHE A 356 4.34 9.66 -1.10
C PHE A 356 3.15 8.81 -1.57
N PHE A 357 2.43 9.24 -2.61
CA PHE A 357 1.19 8.57 -3.04
C PHE A 357 1.37 7.54 -4.16
N LEU A 358 2.37 7.70 -5.02
CA LEU A 358 2.47 6.92 -6.26
C LEU A 358 3.75 6.10 -6.38
N ALA A 359 4.79 6.34 -5.58
CA ALA A 359 5.98 5.51 -5.64
C ALA A 359 5.66 4.06 -5.20
N PRO A 360 6.14 3.04 -5.93
CA PRO A 360 5.69 1.68 -5.72
C PRO A 360 6.18 1.14 -4.38
N ALA A 361 5.26 0.68 -3.53
CA ALA A 361 5.57 0.12 -2.21
C ALA A 361 6.41 1.04 -1.28
N PHE A 362 6.38 2.37 -1.49
CA PHE A 362 7.05 3.32 -0.60
C PHE A 362 6.34 3.36 0.76
N LEU A 363 7.12 3.28 1.86
CA LEU A 363 6.61 3.19 3.25
C LEU A 363 5.68 2.00 3.51
N PHE A 364 5.69 0.99 2.64
CA PHE A 364 4.82 -0.18 2.76
C PHE A 364 5.05 -0.90 4.10
N SER A 365 3.96 -1.24 4.78
CA SER A 365 3.96 -1.90 6.11
C SER A 365 4.66 -1.15 7.24
N LEU A 366 5.05 0.12 7.05
CA LEU A 366 5.62 0.93 8.12
C LEU A 366 4.50 1.63 8.89
N SER A 367 4.33 1.28 10.16
CA SER A 367 3.36 1.94 11.02
C SER A 367 3.79 3.36 11.41
N PHE A 368 2.81 4.20 11.71
CA PHE A 368 3.06 5.47 12.40
C PHE A 368 3.64 5.18 13.79
N PRO A 369 4.60 5.97 14.33
CA PRO A 369 5.19 7.19 13.76
C PRO A 369 6.45 6.96 12.91
N LEU A 370 6.97 5.73 12.84
CA LEU A 370 8.22 5.42 12.12
C LEU A 370 8.13 5.79 10.64
N ASN A 371 6.96 5.62 10.03
CA ASN A 371 6.74 6.01 8.63
C ASN A 371 6.91 7.51 8.37
N LEU A 372 6.45 8.36 9.29
CA LEU A 372 6.58 9.80 9.18
C LEU A 372 8.04 10.22 9.38
N ILE A 373 8.73 9.64 10.36
CA ILE A 373 10.15 9.91 10.62
C ILE A 373 10.97 9.53 9.38
N PHE A 374 10.78 8.32 8.85
CA PHE A 374 11.51 7.86 7.68
C PHE A 374 11.19 8.69 6.43
N PHE A 375 9.93 9.08 6.25
CA PHE A 375 9.52 10.01 5.21
C PHE A 375 10.29 11.34 5.33
N ILE A 376 10.29 11.96 6.51
CA ILE A 376 10.99 13.24 6.75
C ILE A 376 12.48 13.11 6.44
N ILE A 377 13.14 12.01 6.85
CA ILE A 377 14.56 11.77 6.54
C ILE A 377 14.78 11.71 5.02
N CYS A 378 13.99 10.89 4.32
CA CYS A 378 14.09 10.74 2.87
C CYS A 378 13.87 12.06 2.13
N MET A 379 12.85 12.82 2.54
CA MET A 379 12.54 14.12 1.95
C MET A 379 13.64 15.14 2.26
N SER A 380 14.21 15.13 3.46
CA SER A 380 15.32 16.02 3.84
C SER A 380 16.55 15.78 2.97
N ILE A 381 16.90 14.53 2.70
CA ILE A 381 17.99 14.15 1.79
C ILE A 381 17.73 14.69 0.37
N LEU A 382 16.52 14.48 -0.16
CA LEU A 382 16.09 14.99 -1.47
C LEU A 382 16.22 16.52 -1.56
N ILE A 383 15.73 17.23 -0.54
CA ILE A 383 15.73 18.70 -0.50
C ILE A 383 17.15 19.23 -0.39
N PHE A 384 17.95 18.65 0.51
CA PHE A 384 19.33 19.05 0.73
C PHE A 384 20.14 18.92 -0.56
N ILE A 385 20.11 17.74 -1.20
CA ILE A 385 20.86 17.50 -2.44
C ILE A 385 20.38 18.41 -3.58
N ASN A 386 19.08 18.69 -3.68
CA ASN A 386 18.59 19.63 -4.70
C ASN A 386 19.17 21.04 -4.51
N LYS A 387 19.26 21.51 -3.26
CA LYS A 387 19.74 22.85 -2.89
C LYS A 387 21.26 23.01 -2.96
N LEU A 388 22.03 21.93 -2.84
CA LEU A 388 23.50 22.00 -2.92
C LEU A 388 23.96 22.64 -4.25
N LYS A 389 24.66 23.78 -4.17
CA LYS A 389 25.35 24.35 -5.34
C LYS A 389 26.57 23.47 -5.63
N LEU A 390 26.43 22.54 -6.58
CA LEU A 390 27.58 21.83 -7.13
C LEU A 390 28.32 22.83 -8.01
N LYS A 391 29.56 23.18 -7.66
CA LYS A 391 30.48 23.81 -8.62
C LYS A 391 30.65 22.81 -9.76
N SER A 392 30.25 23.23 -10.95
CA SER A 392 30.38 22.46 -12.20
C SER A 392 31.84 22.34 -12.60
#